data_AF-A0A3D3X0Y3-F1
#
_entry.id   AF-A0A3D3X0Y3-F1
#
_cell.length_a   1.000
_cell.length_b   1.000
_cell.length_c   1.000
_cell.angle_alpha   90.00
_cell.angle_beta   90.00
_cell.angle_gamma   90.00
#
_symmetry.space_group_name_H-M   'P 1'
#
loop_
_entity.id
_entity.type
_entity.pdbx_description
1 polymer ?
#
loop_
_entity_poly.entity_id
_entity_poly.type
_entity_poly.pdbx_seq_one_letter_code
_entity_poly.pdbx_strand_id
1 'polypeptide(L)' 'MRIGVLGLQGAVREHLRSLAQLGIKGRIVKKQEDLSGLSGLILPGGESTAISLLAAGS' A
#
# COMPACT_ATOMS: atom_id res chain seq x y z
N MET A 1 10.44 2.16 -11.96
CA MET A 1 9.70 2.77 -10.84
C MET A 1 8.77 1.73 -10.23
N ARG A 2 8.77 1.54 -8.90
CA ARG A 2 7.93 0.55 -8.21
C ARG A 2 7.16 1.24 -7.08
N ILE A 3 5.86 1.04 -7.03
CA ILE A 3 4.98 1.68 -6.04
C ILE A 3 4.42 0.62 -5.11
N GLY A 4 4.50 0.85 -3.80
CA GLY A 4 3.86 0.01 -2.80
C GLY A 4 2.38 0.34 -2.66
N VAL A 5 1.57 -0.64 -2.33
CA VAL A 5 0.20 -0.46 -1.87
C VAL A 5 0.08 -1.17 -0.53
N LEU A 6 -0.25 -0.43 0.52
CA LEU A 6 -0.43 -0.99 1.85
C LEU A 6 -1.60 -1.97 1.83
N GLY A 7 -1.36 -3.20 2.31
CA GLY A 7 -2.32 -4.30 2.27
C GLY A 7 -2.65 -4.87 3.63
N LEU A 8 -2.98 -4.00 4.57
CA LEU A 8 -3.35 -4.36 5.95
C LEU A 8 -4.82 -4.78 6.05
N GLN A 9 -5.73 -4.10 5.33
CA GLN A 9 -7.12 -4.50 5.16
C GLN A 9 -7.69 -3.83 3.88
N GLY A 10 -8.65 -4.48 3.21
CA GLY A 10 -9.42 -3.89 2.11
C GLY A 10 -8.67 -3.52 0.80
N ALA A 11 -9.45 -3.32 -0.28
CA ALA A 11 -9.20 -2.63 -1.57
C ALA A 11 -7.79 -2.57 -2.25
N VAL A 12 -6.84 -3.47 -1.97
CA VAL A 12 -5.50 -3.45 -2.63
C VAL A 12 -5.58 -3.71 -4.14
N ARG A 13 -6.54 -4.54 -4.58
CA ARG A 13 -6.62 -5.05 -5.95
C ARG A 13 -6.91 -3.94 -6.98
N GLU A 14 -7.77 -2.99 -6.63
CA GLU A 14 -8.09 -1.86 -7.53
C GLU A 14 -6.87 -0.96 -7.75
N HIS A 15 -6.12 -0.65 -6.70
CA HIS A 15 -4.89 0.13 -6.82
C HIS A 15 -3.83 -0.57 -7.67
N LEU A 16 -3.62 -1.88 -7.48
CA LEU A 16 -2.69 -2.63 -8.32
C LEU A 16 -3.11 -2.65 -9.79
N ARG A 17 -4.42 -2.77 -10.06
CA ARG A 17 -4.96 -2.70 -11.43
C ARG A 17 -4.72 -1.34 -12.06
N SER A 18 -4.99 -0.25 -11.34
CA SER A 18 -4.75 1.12 -11.82
C SER A 18 -3.25 1.37 -12.09
N LEU A 19 -2.36 0.89 -11.21
CA LEU A 19 -0.92 0.96 -11.44
C LEU A 19 -0.50 0.18 -12.70
N ALA A 20 -1.04 -1.02 -12.90
CA ALA A 20 -0.75 -1.83 -14.07
C ALA A 20 -1.22 -1.17 -15.38
N GLN A 21 -2.38 -0.49 -15.38
CA GLN A 21 -2.87 0.28 -16.52
C GLN A 21 -1.95 1.46 -16.89
N LEU A 22 -1.22 2.01 -15.91
CA LEU A 22 -0.21 3.05 -16.10
C LEU A 22 1.19 2.47 -16.44
N GLY A 23 1.33 1.15 -16.58
CA GLY A 23 2.62 0.49 -16.80
C GLY A 23 3.54 0.50 -15.57
N ILE A 24 3.02 0.81 -14.39
CA ILE A 24 3.76 0.90 -13.14
C ILE A 24 3.68 -0.43 -12.40
N LYS A 25 4.83 -0.91 -11.91
CA LYS A 25 4.88 -2.13 -11.09
C LYS A 25 4.40 -1.82 -9.67
N GLY A 26 3.26 -2.39 -9.29
CA GLY A 26 2.74 -2.39 -7.93
C GLY A 26 3.32 -3.51 -7.06
N ARG A 27 3.55 -3.24 -5.77
CA ARG A 27 3.91 -4.24 -4.75
C ARG A 27 2.96 -4.12 -3.56
N ILE A 28 2.44 -5.23 -3.06
CA ILE A 28 1.68 -5.23 -1.80
C ILE A 28 2.68 -5.10 -0.64
N VAL A 29 2.40 -4.18 0.28
CA VAL A 29 3.20 -3.93 1.46
C VAL A 29 2.41 -4.38 2.69
N LYS A 30 2.92 -5.39 3.40
CA LYS A 30 2.30 -5.87 4.66
C LYS A 30 3.22 -5.69 5.85
N LYS A 31 4.52 -5.63 5.60
CA LYS A 31 5.55 -5.47 6.62
C LYS A 31 6.51 -4.35 6.23
N GLN A 32 7.25 -3.85 7.21
CA GLN A 32 8.21 -2.76 7.00
C GLN A 32 9.32 -3.14 6.00
N GLU A 33 9.71 -4.41 5.95
CA GLU A 33 10.66 -4.98 4.97
C GLU A 33 10.18 -4.85 3.50
N ASP A 34 8.86 -4.81 3.26
CA ASP A 34 8.30 -4.65 1.91
C ASP A 34 8.49 -3.24 1.33
N LEU A 35 8.87 -2.27 2.18
CA LEU A 35 9.12 -0.89 1.77
C LEU A 35 10.42 -0.72 1.00
N SER A 36 11.33 -1.71 1.09
CA SER A 36 12.64 -1.63 0.45
C SER A 36 12.53 -1.57 -1.07
N GLY A 37 13.19 -0.57 -1.67
CA GLY A 37 13.23 -0.38 -3.13
C GLY A 37 11.94 0.19 -3.75
N LEU A 38 11.02 0.72 -2.94
CA LEU A 38 9.84 1.43 -3.44
C LEU A 38 10.13 2.92 -3.67
N SER A 39 9.56 3.44 -4.74
CA SER A 39 9.59 4.87 -5.08
C SER A 39 8.47 5.66 -4.40
N GLY A 40 7.49 4.97 -3.81
CA GLY A 40 6.35 5.57 -3.13
C GLY A 40 5.42 4.49 -2.56
N LEU A 41 4.51 4.91 -1.68
CA LEU A 41 3.55 4.06 -0.99
C LEU A 41 2.14 4.64 -1.13
N ILE A 42 1.19 3.82 -1.58
CA ILE A 42 -0.23 4.12 -1.64
C ILE A 42 -0.89 3.59 -0.36
N LEU A 43 -1.63 4.47 0.31
CA LEU A 43 -2.48 4.15 1.45
C LEU A 43 -3.93 4.10 0.94
N PRO A 44 -4.56 2.91 0.82
CA PRO A 44 -5.94 2.80 0.33
C PRO A 44 -6.94 3.52 1.26
N GLY A 45 -8.01 4.04 0.67
CA GLY A 45 -9.07 4.76 1.40
C GLY A 45 -10.00 3.82 2.17
N GLY A 46 -10.56 4.31 3.29
CA GLY A 46 -11.40 3.52 4.22
C GLY A 46 -10.64 2.95 5.42
N GLU A 47 -9.31 3.04 5.39
CA GLU A 47 -8.40 2.49 6.39
C GLU A 47 -7.98 3.51 7.46
N SER A 48 -8.65 4.67 7.58
CA SER A 48 -8.28 5.69 8.59
C SER A 48 -8.31 5.14 10.02
N THR A 49 -9.30 4.30 10.35
CA THR A 49 -9.40 3.62 11.66
C THR A 49 -8.32 2.55 11.83
N ALA A 50 -8.00 1.78 10.78
CA ALA A 50 -6.97 0.75 10.81
C ALA A 50 -5.55 1.36 10.95
N ILE A 51 -5.30 2.47 10.26
CA ILE A 51 -4.07 3.24 10.36
C ILE A 51 -3.93 3.86 11.75
N SER A 52 -5.01 4.40 12.34
CA SER A 52 -4.98 4.91 13.72
C SER A 52 -4.65 3.82 14.75
N LEU A 53 -5.18 2.60 14.60
CA LEU A 53 -4.86 1.48 15.50
C LEU A 53 -3.38 1.08 15.43
N LEU A 54 -2.76 1.16 14.25
CA LEU A 54 -1.34 0.86 14.07
C LEU A 54 -0.42 2.01 14.52
N ALA A 55 -0.86 3.26 14.36
CA ALA A 55 -0.11 4.42 14.82
C ALA A 55 -0.17 4.61 16.35
N ALA A 56 -1.29 4.22 16.98
CA ALA A 56 -1.49 4.32 18.43
C ALA A 56 -0.76 3.22 19.23
N GLY A 57 -0.28 2.17 18.57
CA GLY A 57 0.52 1.10 19.18
C GLY A 57 2.02 1.39 19.23
N SER A 58 2.40 2.66 19.48
CA SER A 58 3.79 3.08 19.76
C SER A 58 4.11 2.96 21.24
#